data_AF-A0A661AZK2-F1
#
_entry.id   AF-A0A661AZK2-F1
#
_cell.length_a   1.000
_cell.length_b   1.000
_cell.length_c   1.000
_cell.angle_alpha   90.00
_cell.angle_beta   90.00
_cell.angle_gamma   90.00
#
_symmetry.space_group_name_H-M   'P 1'
#
loop_
_entity.id
_entity.type
_entity.pdbx_description
1 polymer ?
#
loop_
_entity_poly.entity_id
_entity_poly.type
_entity_poly.pdbx_seq_one_letter_code
_entity_poly.pdbx_strand_id
1 'polypeptide(L)'
;MEQVEETQNELQPRSENFDEQSVSDGDSTISGGEDLDEIRRSLEEARLLLVRERNIRIFERAAEKAGIRRDRIDAAVKLTGIDVSDETMEETQAEKIAREIAAQYPEFTQNKNPVDVDNGAPGVRLSRAAASGDALEMLKMLLKK
;
A
#
# COMPACT_ATOMS: atom_id res chain seq x y z
N MET A 1 -65.03 9.36 -4.21
CA MET A 1 -65.18 8.31 -3.19
C MET A 1 -65.29 7.01 -3.95
N GLU A 2 -64.20 6.26 -4.01
CA GLU A 2 -64.20 4.88 -4.49
C GLU A 2 -63.20 4.16 -3.58
N GLN A 3 -63.77 3.36 -2.68
CA GLN A 3 -63.06 2.44 -1.81
C GLN A 3 -63.01 1.11 -2.56
N VAL A 4 -61.83 0.50 -2.64
CA VAL A 4 -61.71 -0.95 -2.81
C VAL A 4 -60.61 -1.42 -1.88
N GLU A 5 -61.01 -2.39 -1.07
CA GLU A 5 -60.30 -3.09 0.00
C GLU A 5 -59.28 -4.10 -0.56
N GLU A 6 -58.68 -4.87 0.37
CA GLU A 6 -57.94 -6.12 0.17
C GLU A 6 -56.44 -5.98 -0.19
N THR A 7 -55.48 -6.59 0.49
CA THR A 7 -55.51 -7.71 1.45
C THR A 7 -54.29 -7.63 2.38
N GLN A 8 -54.54 -7.96 3.65
CA GLN A 8 -53.55 -8.19 4.70
C GLN A 8 -52.81 -9.50 4.39
N ASN A 9 -51.48 -9.45 4.31
CA ASN A 9 -50.65 -10.64 4.19
C ASN A 9 -50.02 -10.93 5.56
N GLU A 10 -50.78 -11.61 6.41
CA GLU A 10 -50.32 -12.17 7.68
C GLU A 10 -49.46 -13.41 7.42
N LEU A 11 -48.13 -13.25 7.50
CA LEU A 11 -47.21 -14.39 7.57
C LEU A 11 -47.10 -14.86 9.02
N GLN A 12 -47.78 -15.98 9.33
CA GLN A 12 -47.61 -16.72 10.58
C GLN A 12 -46.20 -17.36 10.64
N PRO A 13 -45.52 -17.39 11.81
CA PRO A 13 -44.34 -18.24 11.98
C PRO A 13 -44.78 -19.69 12.25
N ARG A 14 -44.45 -20.57 11.31
CA ARG A 14 -44.61 -22.02 11.44
C ARG A 14 -43.51 -22.55 12.36
N SER A 15 -43.88 -22.96 13.57
CA SER A 15 -43.03 -23.69 14.50
C SER A 15 -42.84 -25.13 13.99
N GLU A 16 -41.65 -25.48 13.53
CA GLU A 16 -41.27 -26.87 13.25
C GLU A 16 -40.33 -27.38 14.33
N ASN A 17 -40.69 -28.57 14.81
CA ASN A 17 -40.19 -29.27 15.98
C ASN A 17 -38.70 -29.61 15.83
N PHE A 18 -37.91 -29.27 16.84
CA PHE A 18 -36.53 -29.73 16.98
C PHE A 18 -36.57 -31.11 17.65
N ASP A 19 -36.35 -32.16 16.85
CA ASP A 19 -36.10 -33.51 17.35
C ASP A 19 -34.70 -33.54 17.99
N GLU A 20 -34.67 -33.62 19.31
CA GLU A 20 -33.45 -33.91 20.09
C GLU A 20 -33.04 -35.37 19.88
N GLN A 21 -32.23 -35.62 18.86
CA GLN A 21 -31.46 -36.86 18.79
C GLN A 21 -30.17 -36.69 19.60
N SER A 22 -30.16 -37.34 20.77
CA SER A 22 -29.00 -37.49 21.64
C SER A 22 -27.91 -38.31 20.93
N VAL A 23 -26.82 -37.66 20.59
CA VAL A 23 -25.57 -38.33 20.18
C VAL A 23 -24.74 -38.62 21.42
N SER A 24 -24.92 -39.85 21.91
CA SER A 24 -23.89 -40.73 22.48
C SER A 24 -22.61 -40.06 22.96
N ASP A 25 -22.40 -40.05 24.27
CA ASP A 25 -21.13 -39.82 24.96
C ASP A 25 -20.07 -40.81 24.47
N GLY A 26 -19.44 -40.48 23.35
CA GLY A 26 -18.18 -41.07 22.92
C GLY A 26 -17.08 -40.47 23.78
N ASP A 27 -16.63 -41.27 24.75
CA ASP A 27 -15.39 -41.13 25.52
C ASP A 27 -14.20 -40.85 24.57
N SER A 28 -14.08 -39.58 24.19
CA SER A 28 -12.93 -39.04 23.50
C SER A 28 -12.00 -38.60 24.61
N THR A 29 -11.07 -39.48 24.94
CA THR A 29 -9.83 -39.11 25.62
C THR A 29 -9.10 -38.13 24.71
N ILE A 30 -9.54 -36.88 24.78
CA ILE A 30 -9.01 -35.74 24.04
C ILE A 30 -7.59 -35.53 24.58
N SER A 31 -6.64 -36.14 23.89
CA SER A 31 -5.25 -35.69 23.78
C SER A 31 -5.19 -34.31 23.08
N GLY A 32 -6.08 -33.38 23.44
CA GLY A 32 -6.30 -32.12 22.72
C GLY A 32 -5.52 -30.95 23.30
N GLY A 33 -4.62 -31.17 24.24
CA GLY A 33 -3.72 -30.11 24.71
C GLY A 33 -2.75 -29.67 23.61
N GLU A 34 -2.11 -30.65 22.96
CA GLU A 34 -1.09 -30.41 21.93
C GLU A 34 -1.70 -29.86 20.63
N ASP A 35 -2.84 -30.40 20.20
CA ASP A 35 -3.57 -29.91 19.03
C ASP A 35 -4.10 -28.48 19.22
N LEU A 36 -4.58 -28.13 20.43
CA LEU A 36 -5.05 -26.77 20.71
C LEU A 36 -3.92 -25.75 20.72
N ASP A 37 -2.73 -26.14 21.20
CA ASP A 37 -1.56 -25.24 21.22
C ASP A 37 -0.96 -25.07 19.82
N GLU A 38 -0.98 -26.10 18.98
CA GLU A 38 -0.59 -26.00 17.56
C GLU A 38 -1.56 -25.11 16.78
N ILE A 39 -2.87 -25.27 17.00
CA ILE A 39 -3.90 -24.40 16.40
C ILE A 39 -3.70 -22.95 16.84
N ARG A 40 -3.46 -22.69 18.13
CA ARG A 40 -3.20 -21.32 18.64
C ARG A 40 -1.98 -20.69 17.97
N ARG A 41 -0.88 -21.44 17.85
CA ARG A 41 0.34 -20.94 17.18
C ARG A 41 0.07 -20.61 15.71
N SER A 42 -0.64 -21.49 15.00
CA SER A 42 -0.98 -21.26 13.59
C SER A 42 -1.86 -20.01 13.39
N LEU A 43 -2.79 -19.75 14.32
CA LEU A 43 -3.64 -18.57 14.30
C LEU A 43 -2.83 -17.30 14.54
N GLU A 44 -1.91 -17.33 15.49
CA GLU A 44 -1.02 -16.21 15.79
C GLU A 44 -0.10 -15.88 14.59
N GLU A 45 0.50 -16.89 13.97
CA GLU A 45 1.30 -16.73 12.75
C GLU A 45 0.47 -16.14 11.60
N ALA A 46 -0.73 -16.68 11.35
CA ALA A 46 -1.62 -16.17 10.31
C ALA A 46 -2.04 -14.72 10.57
N ARG A 47 -2.31 -14.37 11.84
CA ARG A 47 -2.63 -13.00 12.24
C ARG A 47 -1.46 -12.05 11.97
N LEU A 48 -0.24 -12.44 12.32
CA LEU A 48 0.96 -11.64 12.08
C LEU A 48 1.18 -11.39 10.58
N LEU A 49 0.98 -12.42 9.74
CA LEU A 49 1.08 -12.29 8.29
C LEU A 49 0.05 -11.29 7.73
N LEU A 50 -1.20 -11.33 8.22
CA LEU A 50 -2.24 -10.39 7.80
C LEU A 50 -1.93 -8.94 8.21
N VAL A 51 -1.44 -8.74 9.45
CA VAL A 51 -1.05 -7.41 9.92
C VAL A 51 0.10 -6.86 9.09
N ARG A 52 1.12 -7.69 8.84
CA ARG A 52 2.27 -7.32 7.99
C ARG A 52 1.82 -6.91 6.59
N GLU A 53 1.01 -7.72 5.92
CA GLU A 53 0.55 -7.42 4.56
C GLU A 53 -0.31 -6.14 4.52
N ARG A 54 -1.20 -5.95 5.50
CA ARG A 54 -1.98 -4.72 5.64
C ARG A 54 -1.07 -3.51 5.78
N ASN A 55 -0.07 -3.57 6.66
CA ASN A 55 0.81 -2.44 6.92
C ASN A 55 1.66 -2.09 5.69
N ILE A 56 2.17 -3.10 4.97
CA ILE A 56 2.90 -2.89 3.71
C ILE A 56 2.01 -2.15 2.70
N ARG A 57 0.77 -2.61 2.46
CA ARG A 57 -0.16 -1.94 1.52
C ARG A 57 -0.53 -0.51 1.93
N ILE A 58 -0.57 -0.21 3.23
CA ILE A 58 -0.78 1.15 3.72
C ILE A 58 0.46 1.99 3.45
N PHE A 59 1.65 1.46 3.74
CA PHE A 59 2.92 2.15 3.49
C PHE A 59 3.15 2.40 2.00
N GLU A 60 2.88 1.45 1.12
CA GLU A 60 3.00 1.60 -0.34
C GLU A 60 2.17 2.79 -0.83
N ARG A 61 0.92 2.90 -0.40
CA ARG A 61 0.04 4.04 -0.74
C ARG A 61 0.59 5.36 -0.20
N ALA A 62 1.10 5.37 1.03
CA ALA A 62 1.75 6.53 1.62
C ALA A 62 3.03 6.93 0.88
N ALA A 63 3.83 5.96 0.45
CA ALA A 63 5.07 6.15 -0.30
C ALA A 63 4.80 6.70 -1.70
N GLU A 64 3.77 6.21 -2.39
CA GLU A 64 3.32 6.78 -3.66
C GLU A 64 2.88 8.25 -3.50
N LYS A 65 2.09 8.56 -2.45
CA LYS A 65 1.69 9.95 -2.12
C LYS A 65 2.90 10.84 -1.81
N ALA A 66 3.93 10.30 -1.15
CA ALA A 66 5.17 11.01 -0.83
C ALA A 66 6.13 11.16 -2.03
N GLY A 67 5.80 10.59 -3.19
CA GLY A 67 6.61 10.70 -4.41
C GLY A 67 7.82 9.75 -4.44
N ILE A 68 7.82 8.69 -3.63
CA ILE A 68 8.84 7.64 -3.67
C ILE A 68 8.70 6.85 -4.99
N ARG A 69 9.82 6.53 -5.63
CA ARG A 69 9.85 5.72 -6.85
C ARG A 69 9.40 4.31 -6.55
N ARG A 70 8.59 3.72 -7.44
CA ARG A 70 8.06 2.36 -7.28
C ARG A 70 9.15 1.31 -7.06
N ASP A 71 10.28 1.42 -7.76
CA ASP A 71 11.42 0.50 -7.63
C ASP A 71 12.17 0.63 -6.29
N ARG A 72 11.86 1.67 -5.49
CA ARG A 72 12.46 1.94 -4.19
C ARG A 72 11.51 1.71 -3.02
N ILE A 73 10.24 1.41 -3.27
CA ILE A 73 9.24 1.21 -2.20
C ILE A 73 9.63 0.01 -1.33
N ASP A 74 10.05 -1.11 -1.92
CA ASP A 74 10.50 -2.29 -1.15
C ASP A 74 11.69 -1.98 -0.23
N ALA A 75 12.62 -1.13 -0.70
CA ALA A 75 13.74 -0.69 0.13
C ALA A 75 13.27 0.25 1.25
N ALA A 76 12.29 1.10 0.99
CA ALA A 76 11.71 2.00 1.98
C ALA A 76 10.95 1.22 3.06
N VAL A 77 10.20 0.19 2.69
CA VAL A 77 9.53 -0.73 3.63
C VAL A 77 10.55 -1.42 4.55
N LYS A 78 11.71 -1.83 4.02
CA LYS A 78 12.76 -2.44 4.84
C LYS A 78 13.43 -1.46 5.79
N LEU A 79 13.56 -0.18 5.38
CA LEU A 79 14.14 0.86 6.23
C LEU A 79 13.27 1.19 7.44
N THR A 80 11.95 1.06 7.31
CA THR A 80 11.02 1.34 8.41
C THR A 80 10.85 0.19 9.39
N GLY A 81 11.22 -1.04 9.00
CA GLY A 81 10.98 -2.24 9.81
C GLY A 81 9.51 -2.60 9.96
N ILE A 82 8.62 -2.04 9.12
CA ILE A 82 7.18 -2.34 9.13
C ILE A 82 6.92 -3.83 8.90
N ASP A 83 7.84 -4.50 8.23
CA ASP A 83 7.75 -5.91 7.90
C ASP A 83 8.02 -6.85 9.08
N VAL A 84 8.53 -6.31 10.20
CA VAL A 84 8.76 -7.04 11.47
C VAL A 84 7.75 -6.62 12.55
N SER A 85 6.93 -5.60 12.29
CA SER A 85 5.95 -5.10 13.26
C SER A 85 4.70 -5.97 13.31
N ASP A 86 4.32 -6.31 14.54
CA ASP A 86 3.10 -6.99 14.96
C ASP A 86 1.94 -6.03 15.24
N GLU A 87 2.21 -4.72 15.22
CA GLU A 87 1.23 -3.66 15.46
C GLU A 87 0.60 -3.17 14.16
N THR A 88 -0.69 -2.81 14.21
CA THR A 88 -1.36 -2.22 13.06
C THR A 88 -0.91 -0.78 12.86
N MET A 89 -0.36 -0.49 11.69
CA MET A 89 0.03 0.86 11.32
C MET A 89 -1.18 1.68 10.87
N GLU A 90 -1.23 2.94 11.30
CA GLU A 90 -2.20 3.93 10.81
C GLU A 90 -1.68 4.64 9.55
N GLU A 91 -2.60 5.08 8.68
CA GLU A 91 -2.24 5.75 7.43
C GLU A 91 -1.51 7.08 7.67
N THR A 92 -1.89 7.84 8.70
CA THR A 92 -1.25 9.12 9.07
C THR A 92 0.21 8.94 9.48
N GLN A 93 0.50 7.88 10.23
CA GLN A 93 1.85 7.51 10.64
C GLN A 93 2.67 7.08 9.43
N ALA A 94 2.10 6.22 8.58
CA ALA A 94 2.74 5.77 7.34
C ALA A 94 3.12 6.95 6.42
N GLU A 95 2.23 7.94 6.27
CA GLU A 95 2.52 9.16 5.50
C GLU A 95 3.65 9.98 6.11
N LYS A 96 3.69 10.12 7.42
CA LYS A 96 4.77 10.86 8.10
C LYS A 96 6.12 10.18 7.85
N ILE A 97 6.19 8.87 8.04
CA ILE A 97 7.41 8.08 7.83
C ILE A 97 7.84 8.11 6.37
N ALA A 98 6.90 7.95 5.43
CA ALA A 98 7.20 8.02 3.99
C ALA A 98 7.75 9.38 3.58
N ARG A 99 7.21 10.49 4.11
CA ARG A 99 7.75 11.85 3.87
C ARG A 99 9.13 12.04 4.50
N GLU A 100 9.36 11.49 5.68
CA GLU A 100 10.66 11.53 6.35
C GLU A 100 11.72 10.79 5.52
N ILE A 101 11.39 9.61 5.01
CA ILE A 101 12.27 8.85 4.09
C ILE A 101 12.52 9.64 2.81
N ALA A 102 11.48 10.22 2.20
CA ALA A 102 11.63 11.03 0.99
C ALA A 102 12.53 12.26 1.22
N ALA A 103 12.49 12.85 2.42
CA ALA A 103 13.32 14.00 2.78
C ALA A 103 14.77 13.60 3.12
N GLN A 104 14.96 12.49 3.84
CA GLN A 104 16.27 12.02 4.27
C GLN A 104 17.04 11.30 3.14
N TYR A 105 16.31 10.66 2.22
CA TYR A 105 16.85 9.89 1.11
C TYR A 105 16.27 10.40 -0.23
N PRO A 106 16.78 11.53 -0.77
CA PRO A 106 16.27 12.11 -2.02
C PRO A 106 16.33 11.16 -3.21
N GLU A 107 17.25 10.19 -3.21
CA GLU A 107 17.39 9.15 -4.22
C GLU A 107 16.20 8.19 -4.30
N PHE A 108 15.36 8.18 -3.27
CA PHE A 108 14.09 7.45 -3.24
C PHE A 108 12.99 8.21 -3.96
N THR A 109 13.12 9.51 -4.20
CA THR A 109 12.05 10.30 -4.82
C THR A 109 12.16 10.33 -6.34
N GLN A 110 11.03 10.44 -7.03
CA GLN A 110 10.98 10.60 -8.49
C GLN A 110 11.44 11.99 -8.93
N ASN A 111 11.29 12.98 -8.05
CA ASN A 111 11.77 14.32 -8.28
C ASN A 111 13.28 14.33 -8.06
N LYS A 112 14.03 14.17 -9.15
CA LYS A 112 15.26 14.94 -9.28
C LYS A 112 14.86 16.42 -9.26
N ASN A 113 14.60 16.98 -8.08
CA ASN A 113 14.92 18.38 -7.91
C ASN A 113 16.41 18.44 -8.24
N PRO A 114 16.84 19.14 -9.30
CA PRO A 114 18.24 19.50 -9.35
C PRO A 114 18.47 20.19 -8.01
N VAL A 115 19.36 19.62 -7.19
CA VAL A 115 19.96 20.41 -6.13
C VAL A 115 20.45 21.63 -6.88
N ASP A 116 19.87 22.80 -6.63
CA ASP A 116 20.48 24.06 -7.00
C ASP A 116 21.74 24.10 -6.15
N VAL A 117 22.77 23.41 -6.65
CA VAL A 117 24.12 23.62 -6.22
C VAL A 117 24.34 25.05 -6.68
N ASP A 118 24.29 25.97 -5.73
CA ASP A 118 24.79 27.33 -5.89
C ASP A 118 26.29 27.19 -6.18
N ASN A 119 26.59 26.81 -7.41
CA ASN A 119 27.88 26.96 -8.02
C ASN A 119 27.99 28.46 -8.23
N GLY A 120 28.43 29.15 -7.18
CA GLY A 120 28.82 30.56 -7.14
C GLY A 120 29.98 30.84 -8.09
N ALA A 121 29.78 30.58 -9.37
CA ALA A 121 30.64 30.94 -10.47
C ALA A 121 29.80 31.82 -11.42
N PRO A 122 30.04 33.13 -11.44
CA PRO A 122 29.34 34.00 -12.39
C PRO A 122 29.85 33.66 -13.79
N GLY A 123 28.96 33.20 -14.67
CA GLY A 123 29.19 33.33 -16.12
C GLY A 123 29.02 32.12 -17.03
N VAL A 124 28.45 30.98 -16.60
CA VAL A 124 28.23 29.86 -17.55
C VAL A 124 26.78 29.39 -17.56
N ARG A 125 25.89 30.26 -18.05
CA ARG A 125 24.64 29.82 -18.67
C ARG A 125 24.91 29.51 -20.14
N LEU A 126 25.42 28.31 -20.41
CA LEU A 126 25.43 27.77 -21.77
C LEU A 126 24.00 27.44 -22.15
N SER A 127 23.36 28.41 -22.81
CA SER A 127 22.05 28.32 -23.41
C SER A 127 21.97 27.11 -24.35
N ARG A 128 21.32 26.03 -23.89
CA ARG A 128 20.99 24.84 -24.70
C ARG A 128 20.03 25.13 -25.86
N ALA A 129 19.53 26.37 -25.97
CA ALA A 129 18.59 26.80 -27.01
C ALA A 129 19.27 27.32 -28.31
N ALA A 130 20.59 27.51 -28.35
CA ALA A 130 21.26 28.11 -29.52
C ALA A 130 21.87 27.08 -30.52
N ALA A 131 21.86 25.79 -30.21
CA ALA A 131 22.66 24.80 -30.94
C ALA A 131 21.93 24.04 -32.06
N SER A 132 20.62 24.23 -32.28
CA SER A 132 19.87 23.40 -33.24
C SER A 132 19.35 24.11 -34.50
N GLY A 133 19.44 25.44 -34.58
CA GLY A 133 18.95 26.21 -35.74
C GLY A 133 20.02 26.62 -36.75
N ASP A 134 21.16 27.12 -36.25
CA ASP A 134 22.10 27.91 -37.05
C ASP A 134 23.30 27.09 -37.58
N ALA A 135 23.62 25.97 -36.96
CA ALA A 135 24.74 25.12 -37.38
C ALA A 135 24.54 24.51 -38.78
N LEU A 136 23.29 24.22 -39.15
CA LEU A 136 22.97 23.64 -40.46
C LEU A 136 22.99 24.69 -41.59
N GLU A 137 22.62 25.94 -41.28
CA GLU A 137 22.69 27.07 -42.23
C GLU A 137 24.14 27.49 -42.49
N MET A 138 24.98 27.53 -41.46
CA MET A 138 26.42 27.77 -41.60
C MET A 138 27.11 26.71 -42.47
N LEU A 139 26.76 25.43 -42.33
CA LEU A 139 27.26 24.35 -43.20
C LEU A 139 26.85 24.53 -44.68
N LYS A 140 25.61 24.97 -44.94
CA LYS A 140 25.13 25.23 -46.30
C LYS A 140 25.84 26.42 -46.96
N MET A 141 26.22 27.44 -46.20
CA MET A 141 26.98 28.58 -46.74
C MET A 141 28.42 28.22 -47.13
N LEU A 142 29.04 27.27 -46.44
CA LEU A 142 30.41 26.81 -46.75
C LEU A 142 30.48 25.90 -47.99
N LEU A 143 29.38 25.22 -48.33
CA LEU A 143 29.27 24.34 -49.50
C LEU A 143 28.96 25.08 -50.81
N LYS A 144 28.76 26.40 -50.77
CA LYS A 144 28.41 27.24 -51.94
C LYS A 144 29.61 28.00 -52.55
N LYS A 145 30.84 27.54 -52.32
CA LYS A 145 32.04 28.02 -53.03
C LYS A 145 32.45 27.05 -54.13
#